data_AF-A0A957Z8L1-F1
#
_entry.id   AF-A0A957Z8L1-F1
#
_cell.length_a   1.000
_cell.length_b   1.000
_cell.length_c   1.000
_cell.angle_alpha   90.00
_cell.angle_beta   90.00
_cell.angle_gamma   90.00
#
_symmetry.space_group_name_H-M   'P 1'
#
loop_
_entity.id
_entity.type
_entity.pdbx_description
1 polymer ?
#
loop_
_entity_poly.entity_id
_entity_poly.type
_entity_poly.pdbx_seq_one_letter_code
_entity_poly.pdbx_strand_id
1 'polypeptide(L)'
;ATNGTLYKLNASNGATVDSFASGSSSTLPLPPAIAGDRVYFSMGNAVYAVDKNSMQQAWRYDAGSAVDTPPAYSATRDFVVVASRDLYVHAIRNSNGSRAWRTKTSVLTGGDPRGTDNNDLAEVARGWPVIAEQNGVVLIKLRLDWRTLWHWNPWPSNNSTMHSNLTNDPDEQALLALDLDDGSTAFIPNIGHGGYGDGDYMPMGPQPVVKRFDDGTEVAYVVMRASPCLNDPCDGRWDSRLGEMMLNDNTVSGMSAGYVRFMENTFFPTDEQANLSMAGDQIFGGHWMFGIAHQITDRSSSRGTSGSNPITTSDLPHIITSSTSCGFSSSHYCPNGLIQDGDSRAIPGGFYIYYNQGTVYDRYWSEYASWVVSGDTIYYVSTDGAVVALENGQPAGVALQVPVDTAAPSTVTYADTTVVDYTMAAAFAGQSVTVEGSLQDVFSNGKVVYLGFRKPHSGAFLVRIMQPSWANFAQRPDTLFAPGQRIQVTGTIGWYQGDPVMYVTGPEQIKVLDPRSGS
;
A
#
# COMPACT_ATOMS: atom_id res chain seq x y z
N ALA A 1 7.67 -18.55 4.80
CA ALA A 1 6.97 -18.01 5.98
C ALA A 1 7.95 -17.20 6.83
N THR A 2 7.47 -16.27 7.67
CA THR A 2 8.29 -15.38 8.51
C THR A 2 9.16 -16.12 9.55
N ASN A 3 8.84 -17.38 9.84
CA ASN A 3 9.58 -18.24 10.76
C ASN A 3 10.86 -18.88 10.20
N GLY A 4 11.21 -18.64 8.93
CA GLY A 4 12.43 -19.21 8.35
C GLY A 4 12.25 -20.37 7.41
N THR A 5 11.03 -20.89 7.32
CA THR A 5 10.77 -22.10 6.56
C THR A 5 10.13 -21.76 5.21
N LEU A 6 10.71 -22.30 4.14
CA LEU A 6 10.10 -22.41 2.82
C LEU A 6 9.30 -23.71 2.78
N TYR A 7 7.99 -23.61 2.52
CA TYR A 7 7.11 -24.77 2.43
C TYR A 7 6.75 -25.04 0.97
N LYS A 8 6.76 -26.31 0.58
CA LYS A 8 6.20 -26.78 -0.68
C LYS A 8 4.82 -27.36 -0.40
N LEU A 9 3.80 -26.79 -1.03
CA LEU A 9 2.42 -27.20 -0.86
C LEU A 9 1.92 -27.95 -2.11
N ASN A 10 1.06 -28.93 -1.90
CA ASN A 10 0.31 -29.54 -2.99
C ASN A 10 -0.82 -28.60 -3.42
N ALA A 11 -0.78 -28.15 -4.67
CA ALA A 11 -1.75 -27.18 -5.20
C ALA A 11 -3.21 -27.66 -5.17
N SER A 12 -3.46 -28.98 -5.20
CA SER A 12 -4.82 -29.53 -5.23
C SER A 12 -5.53 -29.56 -3.87
N ASN A 13 -4.77 -29.56 -2.76
CA ASN A 13 -5.34 -29.76 -1.42
C ASN A 13 -4.65 -28.95 -0.30
N GLY A 14 -3.62 -28.16 -0.61
CA GLY A 14 -2.91 -27.32 0.34
C GLY A 14 -1.98 -28.06 1.31
N ALA A 15 -1.86 -29.39 1.22
CA ALA A 15 -1.01 -30.15 2.14
C ALA A 15 0.48 -29.80 1.93
N THR A 16 1.20 -29.60 3.03
CA THR A 16 2.67 -29.49 2.99
C THR A 16 3.27 -30.83 2.57
N VAL A 17 3.97 -30.84 1.43
CA VAL A 17 4.63 -32.05 0.90
C VAL A 17 6.12 -32.09 1.20
N ASP A 18 6.74 -30.92 1.39
CA ASP A 18 8.16 -30.80 1.73
C ASP A 18 8.46 -29.41 2.31
N SER A 19 9.64 -29.23 2.90
CA SER A 19 10.07 -27.96 3.44
C SER A 19 11.59 -27.79 3.50
N PHE A 20 12.04 -26.54 3.46
CA PHE A 20 13.42 -26.16 3.68
C PHE A 20 13.49 -25.15 4.83
N ALA A 21 14.26 -25.45 5.87
CA ALA A 21 14.48 -24.55 7.00
C ALA A 21 15.79 -23.77 6.84
N SER A 22 15.70 -22.45 6.71
CA SER A 22 16.88 -21.58 6.60
C SER A 22 17.63 -21.36 7.92
N GLY A 23 17.00 -21.67 9.06
CA GLY A 23 17.55 -21.40 10.39
C GLY A 23 17.58 -19.91 10.77
N SER A 24 16.94 -19.04 10.00
CA SER A 24 16.81 -17.59 10.25
C SER A 24 15.33 -17.21 10.26
N SER A 25 14.98 -16.01 10.72
CA SER A 25 13.61 -15.48 10.68
C SER A 25 13.58 -14.07 10.12
N SER A 26 12.40 -13.60 9.71
CA SER A 26 12.16 -12.22 9.29
C SER A 26 10.85 -11.71 9.87
N THR A 27 10.81 -10.43 10.20
CA THR A 27 9.57 -9.73 10.58
C THR A 27 8.77 -9.27 9.36
N LEU A 28 9.34 -9.36 8.16
CA LEU A 28 8.72 -8.91 6.91
C LEU A 28 8.11 -10.08 6.12
N PRO A 29 6.98 -9.86 5.42
CA PRO A 29 6.44 -10.82 4.46
C PRO A 29 7.30 -10.80 3.18
N LEU A 30 8.27 -11.71 3.11
CA LEU A 30 9.17 -11.85 1.96
C LEU A 30 8.78 -13.07 1.11
N PRO A 31 7.89 -12.91 0.10
CA PRO A 31 7.50 -14.01 -0.75
C PRO A 31 8.69 -14.57 -1.55
N PRO A 32 8.72 -15.89 -1.83
CA PRO A 32 9.74 -16.47 -2.69
C PRO A 32 9.48 -16.13 -4.16
N ALA A 33 10.54 -16.06 -4.96
CA ALA A 33 10.47 -16.04 -6.42
C ALA A 33 10.75 -17.43 -6.99
N ILE A 34 10.01 -17.83 -8.02
CA ILE A 34 10.19 -19.12 -8.69
C ILE A 34 10.55 -18.85 -10.15
N ALA A 35 11.68 -19.38 -10.60
CA ALA A 35 12.09 -19.30 -12.00
C ALA A 35 12.87 -20.56 -12.40
N GLY A 36 12.46 -21.16 -13.53
CA GLY A 36 13.01 -22.43 -13.98
C GLY A 36 12.87 -23.51 -12.90
N ASP A 37 13.98 -24.15 -12.54
CA ASP A 37 14.06 -25.19 -11.49
C ASP A 37 14.48 -24.65 -10.11
N ARG A 38 14.50 -23.33 -9.94
CA ARG A 38 14.93 -22.67 -8.70
C ARG A 38 13.78 -21.94 -8.00
N VAL A 39 13.84 -21.98 -6.68
CA VAL A 39 13.10 -21.11 -5.77
C VAL A 39 14.12 -20.22 -5.06
N TYR A 40 13.95 -18.91 -5.17
CA TYR A 40 14.76 -17.92 -4.47
C TYR A 40 13.96 -17.33 -3.31
N PHE A 41 14.58 -17.16 -2.15
CA PHE A 41 13.94 -16.43 -1.06
C PHE A 41 14.95 -15.74 -0.14
N SER A 42 14.50 -14.65 0.46
CA SER A 42 15.26 -13.82 1.40
C SER A 42 14.90 -14.19 2.84
N MET A 43 15.90 -14.34 3.70
CA MET A 43 15.72 -14.67 5.11
C MET A 43 16.90 -14.19 5.96
N GLY A 44 16.62 -13.38 6.99
CA GLY A 44 17.66 -12.73 7.78
C GLY A 44 18.58 -11.91 6.89
N ASN A 45 19.90 -12.17 6.95
CA ASN A 45 20.90 -11.48 6.15
C ASN A 45 21.24 -12.20 4.83
N ALA A 46 20.45 -13.20 4.44
CA ALA A 46 20.81 -14.10 3.36
C ALA A 46 19.73 -14.24 2.29
N VAL A 47 20.19 -14.56 1.08
CA VAL A 47 19.37 -15.02 -0.04
C VAL A 47 19.73 -16.47 -0.31
N TYR A 48 18.71 -17.30 -0.49
CA TYR A 48 18.87 -18.72 -0.76
C TYR A 48 18.36 -19.02 -2.16
N ALA A 49 19.02 -19.94 -2.87
CA ALA A 49 18.40 -20.67 -3.96
C ALA A 49 18.23 -22.13 -3.55
N VAL A 50 17.04 -22.65 -3.82
CA VAL A 50 16.64 -24.02 -3.52
C VAL A 50 16.14 -24.65 -4.81
N ASP A 51 16.47 -25.92 -5.03
CA ASP A 51 15.90 -26.69 -6.11
C ASP A 51 14.40 -26.95 -5.85
N LYS A 52 13.51 -26.55 -6.77
CA LYS A 52 12.05 -26.61 -6.55
C LYS A 52 11.51 -28.03 -6.37
N ASN A 53 12.24 -29.04 -6.84
CA ASN A 53 11.80 -30.42 -6.84
C ASN A 53 12.25 -31.14 -5.57
N SER A 54 13.56 -31.12 -5.32
CA SER A 54 14.23 -31.83 -4.22
C SER A 54 14.32 -31.04 -2.91
N MET A 55 13.96 -29.75 -2.94
CA MET A 55 14.08 -28.82 -1.81
C MET A 55 15.50 -28.69 -1.23
N GLN A 56 16.51 -29.10 -2.00
CA GLN A 56 17.92 -28.97 -1.60
C GLN A 56 18.45 -27.57 -1.92
N GLN A 57 19.27 -27.02 -1.01
CA GLN A 57 19.95 -25.74 -1.23
C GLN A 57 20.95 -25.87 -2.39
N ALA A 58 20.78 -25.03 -3.41
CA ALA A 58 21.75 -24.88 -4.49
C ALA A 58 22.87 -23.93 -4.07
N TRP A 59 22.54 -22.79 -3.47
CA TRP A 59 23.50 -21.84 -2.93
C TRP A 59 22.86 -20.95 -1.85
N ARG A 60 23.73 -20.28 -1.07
CA ARG A 60 23.38 -19.23 -0.12
C ARG A 60 24.30 -18.04 -0.36
N TYR A 61 23.71 -16.85 -0.44
CA TYR A 61 24.41 -15.57 -0.49
C TYR A 61 24.24 -14.82 0.82
N ASP A 62 25.32 -14.27 1.36
CA ASP A 62 25.30 -13.41 2.55
C ASP A 62 25.38 -11.94 2.11
N ALA A 63 24.33 -11.17 2.39
CA ALA A 63 24.28 -9.76 2.03
C ALA A 63 25.05 -8.86 3.03
N GLY A 64 25.43 -9.38 4.20
CA GLY A 64 26.07 -8.62 5.28
C GLY A 64 25.12 -7.71 6.08
N SER A 65 23.88 -7.54 5.62
CA SER A 65 22.80 -6.83 6.29
C SER A 65 21.47 -7.57 6.04
N ALA A 66 20.44 -7.27 6.82
CA ALA A 66 19.13 -7.89 6.68
C ALA A 66 18.57 -7.64 5.28
N VAL A 67 18.15 -8.69 4.58
CA VAL A 67 17.57 -8.58 3.24
C VAL A 67 16.08 -8.32 3.41
N ASP A 68 15.67 -7.08 3.14
CA ASP A 68 14.34 -6.58 3.46
C ASP A 68 13.39 -6.60 2.25
N THR A 69 13.85 -7.10 1.10
CA THR A 69 13.02 -7.31 -0.10
C THR A 69 12.98 -8.77 -0.55
N PRO A 70 11.87 -9.23 -1.15
CA PRO A 70 11.86 -10.52 -1.83
C PRO A 70 12.77 -10.47 -3.07
N PRO A 71 13.32 -11.61 -3.52
CA PRO A 71 14.19 -11.64 -4.69
C PRO A 71 13.44 -11.39 -5.99
N ALA A 72 14.02 -10.59 -6.88
CA ALA A 72 13.63 -10.52 -8.29
C ALA A 72 14.65 -11.29 -9.13
N TYR A 73 14.22 -11.93 -10.23
CA TYR A 73 15.11 -12.70 -11.11
C TYR A 73 15.14 -12.10 -12.51
N SER A 74 16.34 -11.82 -13.02
CA SER A 74 16.57 -11.50 -14.43
C SER A 74 16.94 -12.77 -15.19
N ALA A 75 16.11 -13.13 -16.15
CA ALA A 75 16.36 -14.25 -17.04
C ALA A 75 17.46 -13.92 -18.07
N THR A 76 17.58 -12.66 -18.51
CA THR A 76 18.56 -12.30 -19.54
C THR A 76 19.99 -12.24 -18.99
N ARG A 77 20.17 -11.86 -17.72
CA ARG A 77 21.48 -11.80 -17.06
C ARG A 77 21.77 -13.01 -16.17
N ASP A 78 20.77 -13.84 -15.90
CA ASP A 78 20.82 -14.93 -14.91
C ASP A 78 21.21 -14.42 -13.51
N PHE A 79 20.63 -13.28 -13.12
CA PHE A 79 20.87 -12.62 -11.83
C PHE A 79 19.64 -12.68 -10.93
N VAL A 80 19.88 -12.87 -9.64
CA VAL A 80 18.91 -12.61 -8.58
C VAL A 80 19.24 -11.26 -7.96
N VAL A 81 18.26 -10.35 -7.91
CA VAL A 81 18.41 -9.00 -7.36
C VAL A 81 17.62 -8.84 -6.08
N VAL A 82 18.25 -8.29 -5.05
CA VAL A 82 17.63 -7.94 -3.75
C VAL A 82 18.15 -6.60 -3.24
N ALA A 83 17.45 -6.02 -2.28
CA ALA A 83 17.91 -4.86 -1.52
C ALA A 83 17.92 -5.18 -0.02
N SER A 84 18.91 -4.67 0.69
CA SER A 84 19.09 -4.90 2.12
C SER A 84 18.90 -3.62 2.93
N ARG A 85 18.72 -3.77 4.24
CA ARG A 85 18.35 -2.70 5.19
C ARG A 85 19.31 -1.52 5.20
N ASP A 86 20.56 -1.74 4.82
CA ASP A 86 21.59 -0.70 4.72
C ASP A 86 21.53 0.09 3.39
N LEU A 87 20.46 -0.13 2.60
CA LEU A 87 20.14 0.43 1.28
C LEU A 87 21.08 -0.04 0.16
N TYR A 88 21.87 -1.09 0.38
CA TYR A 88 22.59 -1.71 -0.72
C TYR A 88 21.68 -2.61 -1.56
N VAL A 89 21.85 -2.50 -2.87
CA VAL A 89 21.25 -3.37 -3.88
C VAL A 89 22.32 -4.37 -4.32
N HIS A 90 21.92 -5.63 -4.46
CA HIS A 90 22.81 -6.74 -4.76
C HIS A 90 22.31 -7.49 -5.99
N ALA A 91 23.17 -7.72 -6.97
CA ALA A 91 22.95 -8.78 -7.96
C ALA A 91 23.81 -10.00 -7.63
N ILE A 92 23.18 -11.15 -7.70
CA ILE A 92 23.73 -12.45 -7.31
C ILE A 92 23.64 -13.36 -8.53
N ARG A 93 24.75 -13.96 -8.95
CA ARG A 93 24.75 -14.91 -10.06
C ARG A 93 23.97 -16.16 -9.66
N ASN A 94 22.91 -16.47 -10.39
CA ASN A 94 22.10 -17.66 -10.11
C ASN A 94 22.90 -18.97 -10.27
N SER A 95 23.90 -19.00 -11.16
CA SER A 95 24.73 -20.20 -11.36
C SER A 95 25.42 -20.72 -10.10
N ASN A 96 25.81 -19.85 -9.15
CA ASN A 96 26.61 -20.25 -7.99
C ASN A 96 26.43 -19.41 -6.72
N GLY A 97 25.54 -18.41 -6.71
CA GLY A 97 25.32 -17.54 -5.55
C GLY A 97 26.43 -16.51 -5.31
N SER A 98 27.40 -16.37 -6.22
CA SER A 98 28.44 -15.34 -6.11
C SER A 98 27.90 -13.94 -6.42
N ARG A 99 28.43 -12.92 -5.75
CA ARG A 99 28.10 -11.52 -6.04
C ARG A 99 28.52 -11.14 -7.46
N ALA A 100 27.56 -10.71 -8.28
CA ALA A 100 27.83 -10.00 -9.52
C ALA A 100 28.27 -8.57 -9.21
N TRP A 101 27.44 -7.84 -8.46
CA TRP A 101 27.75 -6.51 -7.96
C TRP A 101 26.99 -6.22 -6.65
N ARG A 102 27.43 -5.18 -5.92
CA ARG A 102 26.75 -4.61 -4.75
C ARG A 102 27.01 -3.11 -4.74
N THR A 103 25.95 -2.31 -4.69
CA THR A 103 26.03 -0.86 -4.82
C THR A 103 25.05 -0.18 -3.87
N LYS A 104 25.37 1.05 -3.47
CA LYS A 104 24.45 1.94 -2.75
C LYS A 104 24.43 3.25 -3.51
N THR A 105 23.36 3.50 -4.24
CA THR A 105 23.19 4.70 -5.07
C THR A 105 22.43 5.81 -4.35
N SER A 106 21.63 5.48 -3.33
CA SER A 106 20.99 6.48 -2.48
C SER A 106 22.02 7.17 -1.58
N VAL A 107 21.85 8.49 -1.41
CA VAL A 107 22.60 9.30 -0.45
C VAL A 107 22.16 9.08 1.01
N LEU A 108 21.00 8.45 1.21
CA LEU A 108 20.35 8.28 2.51
C LEU A 108 20.98 7.17 3.33
N THR A 109 20.70 7.18 4.64
CA THR A 109 21.06 6.08 5.54
C THR A 109 19.89 5.10 5.68
N GLY A 110 20.18 3.80 5.79
CA GLY A 110 19.15 2.79 6.02
C GLY A 110 18.55 2.91 7.41
N GLY A 111 17.24 3.03 7.51
CA GLY A 111 16.51 3.17 8.77
C GLY A 111 15.05 3.52 8.57
N ASP A 112 14.24 3.48 9.64
CA ASP A 112 12.84 3.92 9.57
C ASP A 112 12.81 5.43 9.39
N PRO A 113 12.29 5.96 8.26
CA PRO A 113 12.31 7.39 8.00
C PRO A 113 11.36 8.20 8.89
N ARG A 114 10.46 7.54 9.64
CA ARG A 114 9.41 8.23 10.40
C ARG A 114 9.98 9.25 11.39
N GLY A 115 9.63 10.51 11.20
CA GLY A 115 9.82 11.56 12.20
C GLY A 115 11.24 12.12 12.27
N THR A 116 12.07 11.90 11.24
CA THR A 116 13.31 12.68 11.09
C THR A 116 12.99 13.99 10.36
N ASP A 117 13.42 15.11 10.93
CA ASP A 117 13.15 16.43 10.33
C ASP A 117 14.03 16.70 9.10
N ASN A 118 15.03 15.85 8.83
CA ASN A 118 16.08 16.08 7.83
C ASN A 118 16.01 15.15 6.60
N ASN A 119 14.99 14.28 6.48
CA ASN A 119 14.85 13.29 5.40
C ASN A 119 16.18 12.53 5.11
N ASP A 120 16.87 12.09 6.15
CA ASP A 120 18.20 11.48 6.10
C ASP A 120 18.19 9.95 6.13
N LEU A 121 17.00 9.38 6.34
CA LEU A 121 16.75 7.94 6.43
C LEU A 121 15.82 7.46 5.31
N ALA A 122 15.99 6.20 4.90
CA ALA A 122 15.05 5.50 4.04
C ALA A 122 15.05 4.00 4.31
N GLU A 123 14.00 3.32 3.87
CA GLU A 123 13.91 1.87 3.88
C GLU A 123 13.41 1.30 2.55
N VAL A 124 13.78 0.04 2.29
CA VAL A 124 13.29 -0.77 1.17
C VAL A 124 12.25 -1.81 1.62
N ALA A 125 11.98 -1.88 2.92
CA ALA A 125 11.04 -2.83 3.50
C ALA A 125 9.66 -2.71 2.86
N ARG A 126 8.99 -3.86 2.67
CA ARG A 126 7.69 -3.99 1.99
C ARG A 126 7.67 -3.56 0.52
N GLY A 127 8.82 -3.23 -0.07
CA GLY A 127 9.01 -3.09 -1.51
C GLY A 127 9.70 -4.31 -2.12
N TRP A 128 9.89 -4.28 -3.44
CA TRP A 128 10.67 -5.28 -4.17
C TRP A 128 11.38 -4.66 -5.38
N PRO A 129 12.52 -5.23 -5.82
CA PRO A 129 13.13 -4.82 -7.08
C PRO A 129 12.23 -5.13 -8.27
N VAL A 130 12.09 -4.18 -9.19
CA VAL A 130 11.33 -4.36 -10.44
C VAL A 130 12.30 -4.36 -11.60
N ILE A 131 12.36 -5.45 -12.36
CA ILE A 131 13.32 -5.63 -13.45
C ILE A 131 12.65 -5.29 -14.78
N ALA A 132 13.33 -4.47 -15.57
CA ALA A 132 12.98 -4.13 -16.94
C ALA A 132 14.04 -4.75 -17.88
N GLU A 133 13.74 -5.95 -18.38
CA GLU A 133 14.71 -6.84 -19.03
C GLU A 133 15.24 -6.27 -20.34
N GLN A 134 14.37 -5.63 -21.12
CA GLN A 134 14.77 -5.12 -22.45
C GLN A 134 15.73 -3.95 -22.33
N ASN A 135 15.55 -3.11 -21.31
CA ASN A 135 16.43 -1.98 -21.05
C ASN A 135 17.63 -2.32 -20.15
N GLY A 136 17.66 -3.51 -19.53
CA GLY A 136 18.72 -3.87 -18.60
C GLY A 136 18.71 -2.99 -17.36
N VAL A 137 17.53 -2.69 -16.82
CA VAL A 137 17.36 -1.79 -15.66
C VAL A 137 16.68 -2.54 -14.52
N VAL A 138 17.07 -2.23 -13.29
CA VAL A 138 16.31 -2.57 -12.08
C VAL A 138 15.88 -1.31 -11.34
N LEU A 139 14.61 -1.25 -10.99
CA LEU A 139 14.00 -0.15 -10.25
C LEU A 139 13.85 -0.53 -8.78
N ILE A 140 14.26 0.38 -7.88
CA ILE A 140 14.20 0.19 -6.43
C ILE A 140 13.43 1.35 -5.81
N LYS A 141 12.23 1.07 -5.28
CA LYS A 141 11.43 2.07 -4.55
C LYS A 141 12.01 2.26 -3.14
N LEU A 142 12.09 3.50 -2.71
CA LEU A 142 12.41 3.88 -1.34
C LEU A 142 11.15 4.42 -0.64
N ARG A 143 10.97 4.01 0.61
CA ARG A 143 10.11 4.72 1.56
C ARG A 143 10.94 5.84 2.19
N LEU A 144 10.46 7.07 2.07
CA LEU A 144 11.07 8.27 2.62
C LEU A 144 10.19 8.82 3.77
N ASP A 145 10.61 9.93 4.39
CA ASP A 145 9.80 10.55 5.45
C ASP A 145 8.53 11.17 4.86
N TRP A 146 7.47 11.21 5.67
CA TRP A 146 6.20 11.86 5.30
C TRP A 146 6.39 13.30 4.82
N ARG A 147 7.37 14.03 5.37
CA ARG A 147 7.59 15.45 5.05
C ARG A 147 8.08 15.72 3.64
N THR A 148 8.67 14.73 2.97
CA THR A 148 9.07 14.82 1.55
C THR A 148 7.88 15.16 0.64
N LEU A 149 6.66 14.81 1.06
CA LEU A 149 5.43 15.19 0.36
C LEU A 149 5.32 16.72 0.19
N TRP A 150 5.80 17.47 1.18
CA TRP A 150 5.66 18.93 1.28
C TRP A 150 6.86 19.71 0.74
N HIS A 151 7.97 19.05 0.38
CA HIS A 151 9.19 19.72 -0.12
C HIS A 151 8.92 20.53 -1.40
N TRP A 152 8.20 19.93 -2.34
CA TRP A 152 7.61 20.62 -3.49
C TRP A 152 6.09 20.47 -3.45
N ASN A 153 5.41 21.51 -2.97
CA ASN A 153 3.96 21.54 -2.84
C ASN A 153 3.34 22.70 -3.65
N PRO A 154 2.62 22.43 -4.76
CA PRO A 154 2.43 21.11 -5.38
C PRO A 154 3.68 20.62 -6.12
N TRP A 155 3.70 19.35 -6.50
CA TRP A 155 4.76 18.78 -7.33
C TRP A 155 4.84 19.50 -8.70
N PRO A 156 6.04 19.63 -9.32
CA PRO A 156 6.18 20.32 -10.61
C PRO A 156 5.30 19.76 -11.74
N SER A 157 5.08 20.56 -12.77
CA SER A 157 4.17 20.24 -13.89
C SER A 157 4.85 19.71 -15.15
N ASN A 158 6.18 19.65 -15.18
CA ASN A 158 6.93 19.24 -16.37
C ASN A 158 8.20 18.45 -16.00
N ASN A 159 8.62 17.57 -16.91
CA ASN A 159 9.76 16.68 -16.71
C ASN A 159 11.09 17.39 -16.47
N SER A 160 11.35 18.52 -17.13
CA SER A 160 12.62 19.23 -16.97
C SER A 160 12.79 19.76 -15.55
N THR A 161 11.72 20.31 -14.96
CA THR A 161 11.74 20.79 -13.58
C THR A 161 11.80 19.62 -12.59
N MET A 162 11.02 18.56 -12.79
CA MET A 162 11.08 17.35 -11.94
C MET A 162 12.50 16.77 -11.90
N HIS A 163 13.13 16.63 -13.07
CA HIS A 163 14.47 16.09 -13.20
C HIS A 163 15.52 16.99 -12.54
N SER A 164 15.47 18.30 -12.79
CA SER A 164 16.39 19.25 -12.16
C SER A 164 16.26 19.24 -10.64
N ASN A 165 15.04 19.17 -10.12
CA ASN A 165 14.77 19.13 -8.70
C ASN A 165 15.40 17.88 -8.05
N LEU A 166 15.11 16.69 -8.58
CA LEU A 166 15.64 15.43 -8.05
C LEU A 166 17.15 15.24 -8.28
N THR A 167 17.73 15.95 -9.25
CA THR A 167 19.19 16.00 -9.45
C THR A 167 19.86 16.86 -8.38
N ASN A 168 19.23 17.97 -8.00
CA ASN A 168 19.78 18.90 -7.01
C ASN A 168 19.58 18.39 -5.58
N ASP A 169 18.46 17.72 -5.31
CA ASP A 169 18.07 17.19 -3.99
C ASP A 169 17.93 15.65 -4.06
N PRO A 170 19.06 14.90 -4.08
CA PRO A 170 19.06 13.44 -4.27
C PRO A 170 18.47 12.65 -3.09
N ASP A 171 18.32 13.26 -1.93
CA ASP A 171 17.59 12.74 -0.76
C ASP A 171 16.08 12.66 -0.99
N GLU A 172 15.54 13.38 -1.97
CA GLU A 172 14.13 13.34 -2.36
C GLU A 172 13.81 12.27 -3.43
N GLN A 173 14.82 11.51 -3.89
CA GLN A 173 14.63 10.44 -4.88
C GLN A 173 13.91 9.23 -4.27
N ALA A 174 12.61 9.12 -4.53
CA ALA A 174 11.78 8.02 -4.02
C ALA A 174 11.85 6.73 -4.87
N LEU A 175 12.45 6.79 -6.05
CA LEU A 175 12.66 5.64 -6.94
C LEU A 175 14.05 5.74 -7.57
N LEU A 176 14.82 4.65 -7.46
CA LEU A 176 16.14 4.53 -8.07
C LEU A 176 16.05 3.66 -9.32
N ALA A 177 16.80 4.00 -10.36
CA ALA A 177 17.00 3.15 -11.53
C ALA A 177 18.48 2.80 -11.66
N LEU A 178 18.79 1.50 -11.59
CA LEU A 178 20.16 0.99 -11.66
C LEU A 178 20.35 0.17 -12.93
N ASP A 179 21.53 0.25 -13.50
CA ASP A 179 21.98 -0.63 -14.57
C ASP A 179 22.10 -2.05 -14.01
N LEU A 180 21.48 -3.01 -14.70
CA LEU A 180 21.38 -4.39 -14.24
C LEU A 180 22.72 -5.16 -14.36
N ASP A 181 23.62 -4.69 -15.23
CA ASP A 181 24.89 -5.34 -15.54
C ASP A 181 25.98 -4.97 -14.52
N ASP A 182 25.97 -3.75 -13.96
CA ASP A 182 26.99 -3.29 -12.99
C ASP A 182 26.48 -2.60 -11.70
N GLY A 183 25.18 -2.28 -11.61
CA GLY A 183 24.58 -1.62 -10.47
C GLY A 183 24.86 -0.11 -10.36
N SER A 184 25.43 0.52 -11.39
CA SER A 184 25.53 1.98 -11.46
C SER A 184 24.15 2.62 -11.64
N THR A 185 24.01 3.92 -11.36
CA THR A 185 22.75 4.63 -11.63
C THR A 185 22.54 4.73 -13.15
N ALA A 186 21.46 4.14 -13.66
CA ALA A 186 21.11 4.20 -15.08
C ALA A 186 20.56 5.57 -15.48
N PHE A 187 19.65 6.11 -14.68
CA PHE A 187 19.05 7.44 -14.83
C PHE A 187 18.32 7.84 -13.53
N ILE A 188 17.81 9.09 -13.47
CA ILE A 188 16.99 9.59 -12.35
C ILE A 188 15.51 9.54 -12.76
N PRO A 189 14.68 8.69 -12.14
CA PRO A 189 13.23 8.68 -12.33
C PRO A 189 12.57 9.97 -11.85
N ASN A 190 11.71 10.58 -12.66
CA ASN A 190 10.90 11.75 -12.28
C ASN A 190 9.69 11.36 -11.40
N ILE A 191 9.95 10.68 -10.30
CA ILE A 191 8.94 10.09 -9.42
C ILE A 191 9.07 10.69 -8.02
N GLY A 192 8.04 11.43 -7.61
CA GLY A 192 7.94 11.94 -6.25
C GLY A 192 7.58 10.89 -5.21
N HIS A 193 7.87 11.18 -3.95
CA HIS A 193 7.48 10.33 -2.84
C HIS A 193 5.96 10.37 -2.62
N GLY A 194 5.40 9.22 -2.25
CA GLY A 194 3.98 9.01 -2.06
C GLY A 194 3.75 7.56 -1.61
N GLY A 195 2.57 7.31 -1.04
CA GLY A 195 2.23 6.05 -0.41
C GLY A 195 0.83 6.16 0.20
N TYR A 196 0.62 5.51 1.34
CA TYR A 196 -0.71 5.45 1.95
C TYR A 196 -0.71 5.71 3.46
N GLY A 197 -0.83 6.96 3.84
CA GLY A 197 -0.48 7.42 5.19
C GLY A 197 -1.41 8.49 5.73
N ASP A 198 -1.37 8.70 7.04
CA ASP A 198 -1.92 9.90 7.66
C ASP A 198 -0.92 10.40 8.70
N GLY A 199 -0.74 11.73 8.74
CA GLY A 199 -0.30 12.39 9.95
C GLY A 199 1.07 12.02 10.51
N ASP A 200 2.12 11.95 9.67
CA ASP A 200 3.55 11.64 9.99
C ASP A 200 4.06 10.27 9.53
N TYR A 201 3.16 9.41 9.04
CA TYR A 201 3.54 8.07 8.61
C TYR A 201 3.10 7.84 7.17
N MET A 202 4.05 7.62 6.26
CA MET A 202 3.81 7.18 4.89
C MET A 202 4.48 5.81 4.69
N PRO A 203 3.71 4.70 4.67
CA PRO A 203 4.20 3.38 4.28
C PRO A 203 4.82 3.36 2.89
N MET A 204 5.54 2.27 2.59
CA MET A 204 6.03 1.98 1.25
C MET A 204 4.89 2.05 0.23
N GLY A 205 4.99 3.01 -0.68
CA GLY A 205 4.02 3.22 -1.74
C GLY A 205 4.17 2.24 -2.92
N PRO A 206 3.49 2.52 -4.02
CA PRO A 206 3.37 1.60 -5.15
C PRO A 206 4.69 1.40 -5.90
N GLN A 207 4.91 0.15 -6.28
CA GLN A 207 6.02 -0.28 -7.12
C GLN A 207 5.65 -0.06 -8.59
N PRO A 208 6.62 0.27 -9.45
CA PRO A 208 6.39 0.34 -10.88
C PRO A 208 5.94 -1.01 -11.45
N VAL A 209 5.17 -0.98 -12.53
CA VAL A 209 4.82 -2.16 -13.33
C VAL A 209 5.43 -2.03 -14.70
N VAL A 210 6.31 -2.95 -15.08
CA VAL A 210 6.96 -2.93 -16.39
C VAL A 210 6.07 -3.58 -17.43
N LYS A 211 5.83 -2.85 -18.52
CA LYS A 211 5.13 -3.34 -19.72
C LYS A 211 6.12 -3.46 -20.86
N ARG A 212 6.22 -4.67 -21.40
CA ARG A 212 6.84 -4.94 -22.69
C ARG A 212 5.79 -5.02 -23.79
N PHE A 213 6.02 -4.32 -24.90
CA PHE A 213 5.17 -4.34 -26.07
C PHE A 213 5.67 -5.35 -27.11
N ASP A 214 4.82 -5.70 -28.08
CA ASP A 214 5.11 -6.69 -29.12
C ASP A 214 6.29 -6.28 -30.02
N ASP A 215 6.53 -4.97 -30.16
CA ASP A 215 7.68 -4.42 -30.89
C ASP A 215 9.00 -4.47 -30.09
N GLY A 216 8.97 -5.01 -28.87
CA GLY A 216 10.12 -5.11 -27.98
C GLY A 216 10.41 -3.86 -27.16
N THR A 217 9.69 -2.76 -27.38
CA THR A 217 9.79 -1.58 -26.51
C THR A 217 9.24 -1.89 -25.11
N GLU A 218 9.70 -1.13 -24.13
CA GLU A 218 9.36 -1.36 -22.73
C GLU A 218 9.26 -0.03 -21.99
N VAL A 219 8.22 0.09 -21.15
CA VAL A 219 7.97 1.24 -20.29
C VAL A 219 7.61 0.76 -18.88
N ALA A 220 7.64 1.67 -17.91
CA ALA A 220 7.14 1.41 -16.57
C ALA A 220 5.89 2.26 -16.30
N TYR A 221 4.77 1.62 -16.00
CA TYR A 221 3.63 2.31 -15.41
C TYR A 221 3.87 2.55 -13.93
N VAL A 222 3.56 3.76 -13.48
CA VAL A 222 3.88 4.28 -12.16
C VAL A 222 2.70 5.07 -11.61
N VAL A 223 2.64 5.17 -10.29
CA VAL A 223 1.95 6.30 -9.68
C VAL A 223 2.96 7.43 -9.56
N MET A 224 2.67 8.54 -10.23
CA MET A 224 3.51 9.74 -10.24
C MET A 224 2.81 10.87 -9.49
N ARG A 225 3.59 11.86 -9.09
CA ARG A 225 3.08 13.18 -8.70
C ARG A 225 3.27 14.15 -9.86
N ALA A 226 2.30 15.02 -10.11
CA ALA A 226 2.44 16.17 -11.01
C ALA A 226 1.27 17.15 -10.92
N SER A 227 1.58 18.43 -11.09
CA SER A 227 0.60 19.48 -11.36
C SER A 227 0.33 19.62 -12.88
N PRO A 228 -0.85 20.12 -13.31
CA PRO A 228 -2.00 20.46 -12.48
C PRO A 228 -2.62 19.21 -11.83
N CYS A 229 -3.08 19.37 -10.59
CA CYS A 229 -3.83 18.36 -9.86
C CYS A 229 -5.15 18.02 -10.57
N LEU A 230 -5.69 16.83 -10.32
CA LEU A 230 -7.01 16.45 -10.83
C LEU A 230 -8.16 17.16 -10.08
N ASN A 231 -7.91 17.59 -8.84
CA ASN A 231 -8.85 18.35 -8.01
C ASN A 231 -8.31 19.76 -7.71
N ASP A 232 -9.23 20.72 -7.59
CA ASP A 232 -8.96 22.13 -7.25
C ASP A 232 -9.48 22.47 -5.84
N PRO A 233 -8.73 23.20 -5.00
CA PRO A 233 -7.39 23.76 -5.24
C PRO A 233 -6.30 22.69 -5.29
N CYS A 234 -5.28 22.90 -6.14
CA CYS A 234 -4.16 21.97 -6.23
C CYS A 234 -3.29 22.04 -4.95
N ASP A 235 -3.25 20.92 -4.22
CA ASP A 235 -2.44 20.67 -3.02
C ASP A 235 -1.49 19.49 -3.28
N GLY A 236 -0.41 19.37 -2.52
CA GLY A 236 0.60 18.32 -2.67
C GLY A 236 0.06 16.92 -2.36
N ARG A 237 -1.07 16.84 -1.67
CA ARG A 237 -1.81 15.58 -1.52
C ARG A 237 -2.68 15.27 -2.73
N TRP A 238 -2.95 16.22 -3.63
CA TRP A 238 -3.93 16.08 -4.71
C TRP A 238 -3.24 15.99 -6.08
N ASP A 239 -1.91 15.93 -6.11
CA ASP A 239 -1.08 15.87 -7.32
C ASP A 239 -0.73 14.44 -7.76
N SER A 240 -1.28 13.41 -7.11
CA SER A 240 -1.10 12.02 -7.54
C SER A 240 -1.94 11.65 -8.76
N ARG A 241 -1.32 10.86 -9.65
CA ARG A 241 -1.96 10.32 -10.84
C ARG A 241 -1.23 9.11 -11.40
N LEU A 242 -1.89 8.38 -12.30
CA LEU A 242 -1.21 7.37 -13.09
C LEU A 242 -0.25 8.05 -14.09
N GLY A 243 0.87 7.40 -14.33
CA GLY A 243 1.90 7.85 -15.25
C GLY A 243 2.58 6.71 -15.97
N GLU A 244 3.19 7.04 -17.11
CA GLU A 244 4.06 6.14 -17.86
C GLU A 244 5.47 6.70 -17.92
N MET A 245 6.42 6.00 -17.30
CA MET A 245 7.83 6.37 -17.26
C MET A 245 8.62 5.72 -18.39
N MET A 246 9.45 6.52 -19.06
CA MET A 246 10.40 6.07 -20.08
C MET A 246 11.58 5.36 -19.42
N LEU A 247 11.99 4.23 -20.00
CA LEU A 247 13.15 3.46 -19.55
C LEU A 247 14.40 3.67 -20.42
N ASN A 248 14.25 4.42 -21.52
CA ASN A 248 15.30 4.82 -22.45
C ASN A 248 14.88 6.11 -23.20
N ASP A 249 15.80 6.65 -24.01
CA ASP A 249 15.59 7.91 -24.76
C ASP A 249 14.89 7.72 -26.13
N ASN A 250 14.57 6.48 -26.50
CA ASN A 250 14.13 6.12 -27.85
C ASN A 250 12.67 5.67 -27.94
N THR A 251 12.03 5.37 -26.81
CA THR A 251 10.67 4.81 -26.79
C THR A 251 9.62 5.84 -27.25
N VAL A 252 9.79 7.10 -26.88
CA VAL A 252 8.96 8.22 -27.35
C VAL A 252 9.89 9.36 -27.72
N SER A 253 9.80 9.81 -28.98
CA SER A 253 10.64 10.90 -29.50
C SER A 253 10.55 12.15 -28.63
N GLY A 254 11.71 12.67 -28.22
CA GLY A 254 11.82 13.89 -27.39
C GLY A 254 11.68 13.65 -25.89
N MET A 255 11.58 12.40 -25.45
CA MET A 255 11.56 12.03 -24.03
C MET A 255 12.87 11.32 -23.66
N SER A 256 13.39 11.61 -22.47
CA SER A 256 14.57 10.94 -21.91
C SER A 256 14.18 9.85 -20.92
N ALA A 257 15.08 8.91 -20.66
CA ALA A 257 14.94 7.92 -19.61
C ALA A 257 14.64 8.59 -18.25
N GLY A 258 13.71 8.04 -17.50
CA GLY A 258 13.21 8.61 -16.25
C GLY A 258 12.10 9.67 -16.42
N TYR A 259 11.88 10.21 -17.63
CA TYR A 259 10.76 11.13 -17.86
C TYR A 259 9.43 10.38 -17.83
N VAL A 260 8.39 11.06 -17.35
CA VAL A 260 7.04 10.53 -17.20
C VAL A 260 6.05 11.18 -18.15
N ARG A 261 5.08 10.39 -18.58
CA ARG A 261 3.91 10.81 -19.36
C ARG A 261 2.67 10.76 -18.50
N PHE A 262 1.86 11.81 -18.56
CA PHE A 262 0.61 11.95 -17.82
C PHE A 262 -0.44 10.98 -18.36
N MET A 263 -1.19 10.33 -17.46
CA MET A 263 -2.35 9.50 -17.81
C MET A 263 -3.64 10.05 -17.17
N GLU A 264 -4.77 9.68 -17.78
CA GLU A 264 -6.09 9.74 -17.15
C GLU A 264 -6.21 8.65 -16.10
N ASN A 265 -6.91 8.95 -15.00
CA ASN A 265 -7.22 7.99 -13.95
C ASN A 265 -8.33 8.49 -13.02
N THR A 266 -8.97 7.54 -12.34
CA THR A 266 -9.78 7.78 -11.13
C THR A 266 -8.90 8.40 -10.06
N PHE A 267 -9.32 9.54 -9.50
CA PHE A 267 -8.55 10.29 -8.51
C PHE A 267 -8.29 9.48 -7.23
N PHE A 268 -7.06 9.57 -6.74
CA PHE A 268 -6.65 9.18 -5.40
C PHE A 268 -5.56 10.16 -4.94
N PRO A 269 -5.52 10.55 -3.65
CA PRO A 269 -4.53 11.49 -3.17
C PRO A 269 -3.15 10.83 -2.97
N THR A 270 -2.10 11.64 -2.81
CA THR A 270 -0.69 11.25 -2.65
C THR A 270 -0.41 10.54 -1.33
N ASP A 271 -1.21 10.83 -0.31
CA ASP A 271 -1.24 10.11 0.95
C ASP A 271 -2.16 8.88 0.90
N GLU A 272 -2.70 8.50 -0.27
CA GLU A 272 -3.49 7.28 -0.45
C GLU A 272 -3.20 6.57 -1.81
N GLN A 273 -1.97 6.60 -2.31
CA GLN A 273 -1.60 6.04 -3.63
C GLN A 273 -1.93 4.56 -3.80
N ALA A 274 -2.51 4.21 -4.96
CA ALA A 274 -2.92 2.85 -5.28
C ALA A 274 -1.76 1.95 -5.76
N ASN A 275 -1.70 0.71 -5.27
CA ASN A 275 -0.75 -0.31 -5.73
C ASN A 275 -1.08 -0.78 -7.14
N LEU A 276 -0.09 -0.80 -8.03
CA LEU A 276 -0.33 -1.06 -9.44
C LEU A 276 -0.21 -2.53 -9.82
N SER A 277 -0.99 -2.92 -10.81
CA SER A 277 -0.86 -4.19 -11.54
C SER A 277 -1.39 -4.01 -12.96
N MET A 278 -1.10 -4.95 -13.86
CA MET A 278 -1.56 -4.84 -15.24
C MET A 278 -1.79 -6.19 -15.92
N ALA A 279 -2.70 -6.19 -16.90
CA ALA A 279 -2.95 -7.32 -17.81
C ALA A 279 -3.20 -6.79 -19.23
N GLY A 280 -2.37 -7.17 -20.21
CA GLY A 280 -2.51 -6.63 -21.56
C GLY A 280 -2.33 -5.10 -21.56
N ASP A 281 -3.38 -4.38 -21.95
CA ASP A 281 -3.44 -2.91 -21.94
C ASP A 281 -4.39 -2.37 -20.85
N GLN A 282 -4.73 -3.21 -19.87
CA GLN A 282 -5.50 -2.86 -18.70
C GLN A 282 -4.55 -2.56 -17.53
N ILE A 283 -4.76 -1.42 -16.88
CA ILE A 283 -4.03 -1.01 -15.68
C ILE A 283 -4.97 -1.01 -14.49
N PHE A 284 -4.51 -1.60 -13.40
CA PHE A 284 -5.27 -1.76 -12.18
C PHE A 284 -4.57 -1.03 -11.04
N GLY A 285 -5.37 -0.49 -10.12
CA GLY A 285 -4.90 0.13 -8.89
C GLY A 285 -5.64 -0.47 -7.69
N GLY A 286 -4.90 -0.98 -6.72
CA GLY A 286 -5.45 -1.38 -5.43
C GLY A 286 -5.35 -0.22 -4.45
N HIS A 287 -6.48 0.38 -4.08
CA HIS A 287 -6.58 1.44 -3.08
C HIS A 287 -7.23 0.86 -1.81
N TRP A 288 -6.98 1.42 -0.62
CA TRP A 288 -7.59 0.90 0.63
C TRP A 288 -9.12 0.85 0.57
N MET A 289 -9.72 1.75 -0.20
CA MET A 289 -11.16 1.88 -0.35
C MET A 289 -11.75 1.17 -1.58
N PHE A 290 -11.00 1.06 -2.67
CA PHE A 290 -11.54 0.62 -3.96
C PHE A 290 -10.48 -0.01 -4.87
N GLY A 291 -10.94 -0.88 -5.77
CA GLY A 291 -10.18 -1.38 -6.90
C GLY A 291 -10.42 -0.48 -8.11
N ILE A 292 -9.36 0.17 -8.56
CA ILE A 292 -9.30 0.92 -9.83
C ILE A 292 -9.04 -0.07 -10.97
N ALA A 293 -9.78 0.08 -12.07
CA ALA A 293 -9.53 -0.65 -13.30
C ALA A 293 -9.75 0.26 -14.51
N HIS A 294 -8.74 0.36 -15.38
CA HIS A 294 -8.76 1.19 -16.58
C HIS A 294 -8.25 0.40 -17.79
N GLN A 295 -8.84 0.64 -18.95
CA GLN A 295 -8.32 0.23 -20.24
C GLN A 295 -7.57 1.40 -20.86
N ILE A 296 -6.30 1.23 -21.24
CA ILE A 296 -5.56 2.25 -21.98
C ILE A 296 -6.09 2.29 -23.42
N THR A 297 -6.53 3.46 -23.90
CA THR A 297 -7.22 3.62 -25.19
C THR A 297 -6.40 4.39 -26.24
N ASP A 298 -5.61 5.39 -25.83
CA ASP A 298 -4.70 6.12 -26.73
C ASP A 298 -3.39 6.43 -26.02
N ARG A 299 -2.37 5.64 -26.38
CA ARG A 299 -0.99 5.72 -25.90
C ARG A 299 -0.04 6.33 -26.94
N SER A 300 -0.58 6.97 -27.99
CA SER A 300 0.22 7.50 -29.10
C SER A 300 1.31 8.48 -28.61
N SER A 301 2.37 8.66 -29.41
CA SER A 301 3.51 9.47 -29.01
C SER A 301 3.18 10.96 -28.81
N SER A 302 2.07 11.44 -29.35
CA SER A 302 1.57 12.81 -29.14
C SER A 302 0.83 13.01 -27.82
N ARG A 303 0.59 11.95 -27.03
CA ARG A 303 -0.10 11.99 -25.73
C ARG A 303 0.87 11.96 -24.55
N GLY A 304 0.40 12.52 -23.44
CA GLY A 304 1.00 12.43 -22.11
C GLY A 304 2.11 13.44 -21.84
N THR A 305 2.37 14.41 -22.71
CA THR A 305 3.40 15.44 -22.47
C THR A 305 3.01 16.47 -21.40
N SER A 306 1.71 16.59 -21.10
CA SER A 306 1.16 17.46 -20.05
C SER A 306 -0.13 16.89 -19.49
N GLY A 307 -0.55 17.39 -18.32
CA GLY A 307 -1.84 17.03 -17.71
C GLY A 307 -3.08 17.46 -18.53
N SER A 308 -2.93 18.37 -19.49
CA SER A 308 -4.01 18.80 -20.39
C SER A 308 -4.14 17.93 -21.66
N ASN A 309 -3.16 17.07 -21.92
CA ASN A 309 -3.19 16.12 -23.02
C ASN A 309 -2.66 14.75 -22.54
N PRO A 310 -3.33 14.11 -21.57
CA PRO A 310 -2.89 12.83 -21.02
C PRO A 310 -3.03 11.69 -22.04
N ILE A 311 -2.34 10.57 -21.77
CA ILE A 311 -2.71 9.26 -22.30
C ILE A 311 -4.14 8.96 -21.85
N THR A 312 -5.00 8.58 -22.80
CA THR A 312 -6.42 8.40 -22.49
C THR A 312 -6.72 6.98 -22.02
N THR A 313 -7.72 6.88 -21.16
CA THR A 313 -8.22 5.61 -20.64
C THR A 313 -9.74 5.55 -20.69
N SER A 314 -10.30 4.35 -20.72
CA SER A 314 -11.71 4.12 -20.38
C SER A 314 -11.84 3.35 -19.08
N ASP A 315 -12.84 3.74 -18.28
CA ASP A 315 -13.16 3.04 -17.04
C ASP A 315 -13.58 1.59 -17.34
N LEU A 316 -12.94 0.65 -16.66
CA LEU A 316 -13.41 -0.73 -16.51
C LEU A 316 -14.16 -0.85 -15.17
N PRO A 317 -14.89 -1.95 -14.92
CA PRO A 317 -15.57 -2.16 -13.65
C PRO A 317 -14.63 -1.99 -12.45
N HIS A 318 -14.84 -0.92 -11.69
CA HIS A 318 -14.17 -0.71 -10.41
C HIS A 318 -14.75 -1.66 -9.35
N ILE A 319 -14.14 -1.78 -8.18
CA ILE A 319 -14.67 -2.60 -7.09
C ILE A 319 -14.65 -1.82 -5.78
N ILE A 320 -15.74 -1.83 -5.02
CA ILE A 320 -15.78 -1.30 -3.64
C ILE A 320 -16.17 -2.41 -2.66
N THR A 321 -15.89 -2.22 -1.38
CA THR A 321 -16.21 -3.22 -0.35
C THR A 321 -17.70 -3.27 -0.04
N SER A 322 -18.35 -2.14 0.22
CA SER A 322 -19.78 -2.09 0.56
C SER A 322 -20.46 -0.89 -0.06
N SER A 323 -21.70 -1.08 -0.53
CA SER A 323 -22.50 0.00 -1.10
C SER A 323 -23.96 -0.01 -0.64
N THR A 324 -24.46 1.20 -0.40
CA THR A 324 -25.89 1.55 -0.26
C THR A 324 -26.36 2.51 -1.35
N SER A 325 -25.45 3.03 -2.20
CA SER A 325 -25.77 4.04 -3.21
C SER A 325 -26.54 3.49 -4.41
N CYS A 326 -26.59 2.17 -4.55
CA CYS A 326 -27.40 1.48 -5.54
C CYS A 326 -28.32 0.45 -4.87
N GLY A 327 -29.41 0.07 -5.54
CA GLY A 327 -30.25 -1.03 -5.05
C GLY A 327 -29.49 -2.36 -5.09
N PHE A 328 -29.85 -3.28 -4.18
CA PHE A 328 -29.29 -4.64 -4.22
C PHE A 328 -29.51 -5.28 -5.59
N SER A 329 -28.47 -5.92 -6.12
CA SER A 329 -28.45 -6.68 -7.36
C SER A 329 -27.76 -8.01 -7.11
N SER A 330 -28.32 -9.10 -7.63
CA SER A 330 -27.70 -10.43 -7.54
C SER A 330 -26.35 -10.53 -8.24
N SER A 331 -26.07 -9.63 -9.21
CA SER A 331 -24.76 -9.53 -9.86
C SER A 331 -23.79 -8.63 -9.12
N HIS A 332 -24.24 -7.96 -8.05
CA HIS A 332 -23.43 -7.04 -7.26
C HIS A 332 -22.81 -5.90 -8.08
N TYR A 333 -23.41 -5.57 -9.23
CA TYR A 333 -22.90 -4.58 -10.18
C TYR A 333 -23.76 -3.32 -10.21
N CYS A 334 -23.11 -2.15 -10.18
CA CYS A 334 -23.72 -0.83 -10.32
C CYS A 334 -23.11 -0.06 -11.51
N PRO A 335 -23.88 0.21 -12.58
CA PRO A 335 -23.34 0.84 -13.79
C PRO A 335 -23.10 2.35 -13.67
N ASN A 336 -23.84 3.05 -12.82
CA ASN A 336 -23.92 4.52 -12.82
C ASN A 336 -23.05 5.17 -11.73
N GLY A 337 -21.95 4.51 -11.36
CA GLY A 337 -21.04 4.95 -10.30
C GLY A 337 -21.27 4.25 -8.97
N LEU A 338 -20.23 4.29 -8.14
CA LEU A 338 -20.14 3.66 -6.85
C LEU A 338 -19.83 4.71 -5.77
N ILE A 339 -20.44 4.55 -4.60
CA ILE A 339 -20.05 5.25 -3.38
C ILE A 339 -19.83 4.17 -2.32
N GLN A 340 -18.60 4.13 -1.79
CA GLN A 340 -18.26 3.24 -0.69
C GLN A 340 -18.97 3.73 0.57
N ASP A 341 -19.67 2.84 1.26
CA ASP A 341 -20.29 3.19 2.54
C ASP A 341 -19.23 3.74 3.51
N GLY A 342 -19.49 4.95 4.04
CA GLY A 342 -18.57 5.66 4.95
C GLY A 342 -17.69 6.73 4.29
N ASP A 343 -17.66 6.82 2.96
CA ASP A 343 -16.86 7.80 2.21
C ASP A 343 -17.70 8.44 1.09
N SER A 344 -17.56 9.76 0.89
CA SER A 344 -18.39 10.51 -0.05
C SER A 344 -17.85 10.58 -1.48
N ARG A 345 -16.64 10.04 -1.74
CA ARG A 345 -16.05 10.06 -3.08
C ARG A 345 -16.88 9.21 -4.04
N ALA A 346 -17.24 9.83 -5.18
CA ALA A 346 -17.87 9.14 -6.28
C ALA A 346 -16.81 8.42 -7.12
N ILE A 347 -16.99 7.13 -7.32
CA ILE A 347 -16.11 6.24 -8.08
C ILE A 347 -16.86 5.80 -9.36
N PRO A 348 -16.17 5.54 -10.48
CA PRO A 348 -16.78 4.94 -11.67
C PRO A 348 -17.56 3.65 -11.37
N GLY A 349 -18.44 3.28 -12.30
CA GLY A 349 -19.30 2.10 -12.17
C GLY A 349 -18.51 0.79 -12.06
N GLY A 350 -19.10 -0.21 -11.40
CA GLY A 350 -18.39 -1.43 -11.07
C GLY A 350 -19.12 -2.34 -10.08
N PHE A 351 -18.38 -3.17 -9.36
CA PHE A 351 -18.90 -4.13 -8.39
C PHE A 351 -18.83 -3.61 -6.95
N TYR A 352 -19.73 -4.10 -6.09
CA TYR A 352 -19.61 -4.01 -4.64
C TYR A 352 -19.58 -5.41 -4.02
N ILE A 353 -18.71 -5.65 -3.05
CA ILE A 353 -18.59 -6.98 -2.43
C ILE A 353 -19.80 -7.25 -1.53
N TYR A 354 -20.17 -6.28 -0.71
CA TYR A 354 -21.25 -6.35 0.26
C TYR A 354 -22.32 -5.29 0.02
N TYR A 355 -23.55 -5.57 0.46
CA TYR A 355 -24.65 -4.63 0.40
C TYR A 355 -25.04 -4.16 1.81
N ASN A 356 -25.07 -2.84 2.02
CA ASN A 356 -25.51 -2.24 3.28
C ASN A 356 -24.78 -2.76 4.52
N GLN A 357 -23.45 -2.95 4.42
CA GLN A 357 -22.60 -3.43 5.52
C GLN A 357 -21.69 -2.34 6.11
N GLY A 358 -21.72 -1.12 5.59
CA GLY A 358 -20.93 0.00 6.14
C GLY A 358 -19.43 -0.13 5.86
N THR A 359 -18.62 0.35 6.78
CA THR A 359 -17.14 0.39 6.66
C THR A 359 -16.50 -0.95 7.02
N VAL A 360 -16.83 -2.02 6.29
CA VAL A 360 -16.28 -3.37 6.54
C VAL A 360 -14.75 -3.39 6.51
N TYR A 361 -14.14 -2.58 5.64
CA TYR A 361 -12.70 -2.38 5.54
C TYR A 361 -12.05 -1.90 6.85
N ASP A 362 -12.75 -1.09 7.66
CA ASP A 362 -12.23 -0.61 8.94
C ASP A 362 -12.22 -1.71 10.00
N ARG A 363 -13.09 -2.72 9.88
CA ARG A 363 -13.17 -3.83 10.82
C ARG A 363 -12.11 -4.90 10.56
N TYR A 364 -11.82 -5.18 9.30
CA TYR A 364 -10.92 -6.26 8.88
C TYR A 364 -9.68 -5.75 8.14
N TRP A 365 -9.19 -4.59 8.57
CA TRP A 365 -8.12 -3.86 7.90
C TRP A 365 -6.86 -4.70 7.63
N SER A 366 -6.51 -4.82 6.35
CA SER A 366 -5.29 -5.46 5.87
C SER A 366 -4.40 -4.50 5.07
N GLU A 367 -4.43 -3.21 5.40
CA GLU A 367 -3.74 -2.11 4.69
C GLU A 367 -4.39 -1.78 3.35
N TYR A 368 -4.00 -2.45 2.26
CA TYR A 368 -4.36 -2.04 0.90
C TYR A 368 -4.89 -3.21 0.08
N ALA A 369 -5.88 -2.90 -0.78
CA ALA A 369 -6.33 -3.83 -1.78
C ALA A 369 -5.24 -4.11 -2.83
N SER A 370 -5.39 -5.23 -3.55
CA SER A 370 -4.47 -5.63 -4.60
C SER A 370 -5.19 -6.33 -5.74
N TRP A 371 -4.63 -6.20 -6.94
CA TRP A 371 -5.06 -6.93 -8.12
C TRP A 371 -3.98 -7.97 -8.45
N VAL A 372 -4.40 -9.21 -8.71
CA VAL A 372 -3.50 -10.31 -9.06
C VAL A 372 -3.94 -10.89 -10.39
N VAL A 373 -3.04 -10.89 -11.35
CA VAL A 373 -3.25 -11.49 -12.66
C VAL A 373 -2.61 -12.87 -12.66
N SER A 374 -3.39 -13.92 -12.92
CA SER A 374 -2.88 -15.29 -12.94
C SER A 374 -3.58 -16.11 -14.03
N GLY A 375 -2.81 -16.50 -15.04
CA GLY A 375 -3.36 -17.15 -16.23
C GLY A 375 -4.39 -16.23 -16.91
N ASP A 376 -5.58 -16.78 -17.15
CA ASP A 376 -6.70 -16.07 -17.78
C ASP A 376 -7.68 -15.46 -16.76
N THR A 377 -7.29 -15.39 -15.48
CA THR A 377 -8.14 -14.90 -14.39
C THR A 377 -7.51 -13.68 -13.72
N ILE A 378 -8.37 -12.70 -13.41
CA ILE A 378 -8.01 -11.55 -12.59
C ILE A 378 -8.65 -11.74 -11.22
N TYR A 379 -7.83 -11.64 -10.17
CA TYR A 379 -8.29 -11.64 -8.80
C TYR A 379 -8.17 -10.24 -8.23
N TYR A 380 -9.15 -9.83 -7.44
CA TYR A 380 -9.10 -8.66 -6.60
C TYR A 380 -9.15 -9.12 -5.15
N VAL A 381 -8.17 -8.68 -4.36
CA VAL A 381 -8.15 -8.88 -2.91
C VAL A 381 -8.46 -7.54 -2.27
N SER A 382 -9.58 -7.44 -1.58
CA SER A 382 -9.98 -6.21 -0.89
C SER A 382 -9.21 -6.01 0.41
N THR A 383 -9.29 -4.79 0.95
CA THR A 383 -8.68 -4.40 2.24
C THR A 383 -9.25 -5.15 3.43
N ASP A 384 -10.44 -5.73 3.33
CA ASP A 384 -11.03 -6.61 4.34
C ASP A 384 -10.65 -8.10 4.15
N GLY A 385 -9.84 -8.41 3.12
CA GLY A 385 -9.36 -9.76 2.82
C GLY A 385 -10.29 -10.61 1.96
N ALA A 386 -11.38 -10.06 1.43
CA ALA A 386 -12.23 -10.78 0.49
C ALA A 386 -11.51 -10.98 -0.84
N VAL A 387 -11.65 -12.18 -1.41
CA VAL A 387 -11.06 -12.53 -2.72
C VAL A 387 -12.18 -12.62 -3.75
N VAL A 388 -12.11 -11.77 -4.77
CA VAL A 388 -13.03 -11.75 -5.90
C VAL A 388 -12.28 -12.26 -7.12
N ALA A 389 -12.76 -13.35 -7.72
CA ALA A 389 -12.27 -13.83 -9.01
C ALA A 389 -13.19 -13.30 -10.12
N LEU A 390 -12.63 -12.57 -11.08
CA LEU A 390 -13.35 -12.01 -12.21
C LEU A 390 -13.16 -12.88 -13.45
N GLU A 391 -14.25 -13.06 -14.18
CA GLU A 391 -14.28 -13.73 -15.48
C GLU A 391 -14.82 -12.76 -16.55
N ASN A 392 -14.52 -13.03 -17.81
CA ASN A 392 -15.03 -12.24 -18.93
C ASN A 392 -16.55 -12.39 -19.05
N GLY A 393 -17.29 -11.27 -19.17
CA GLY A 393 -18.74 -11.33 -19.33
C GLY A 393 -19.46 -9.99 -19.31
N GLN A 394 -20.79 -10.05 -19.38
CA GLN A 394 -21.69 -8.89 -19.25
C GLN A 394 -22.29 -8.86 -17.83
N PRO A 395 -21.81 -7.98 -16.94
CA PRO A 395 -22.15 -8.05 -15.51
C PRO A 395 -23.62 -7.73 -15.20
N ALA A 396 -24.31 -7.02 -16.09
CA ALA A 396 -25.74 -6.71 -15.95
C ALA A 396 -26.68 -7.88 -16.31
N GLY A 397 -26.17 -8.94 -16.95
CA GLY A 397 -26.98 -10.07 -17.43
C GLY A 397 -27.03 -11.27 -16.48
N VAL A 398 -26.30 -11.24 -15.36
CA VAL A 398 -26.12 -12.38 -14.47
C VAL A 398 -27.17 -12.37 -13.35
N ALA A 399 -28.20 -13.20 -13.47
CA ALA A 399 -29.13 -13.48 -12.39
C ALA A 399 -28.63 -14.70 -11.60
N LEU A 400 -27.93 -14.47 -10.48
CA LEU A 400 -27.65 -15.52 -9.52
C LEU A 400 -28.86 -15.67 -8.59
N GLN A 401 -29.34 -16.91 -8.40
CA GLN A 401 -30.29 -17.21 -7.32
C GLN A 401 -29.52 -17.07 -6.00
N VAL A 402 -29.70 -15.94 -5.33
CA VAL A 402 -29.16 -15.73 -3.98
C VAL A 402 -30.04 -16.51 -3.00
N PRO A 403 -29.49 -17.45 -2.21
CA PRO A 403 -30.21 -17.98 -1.05
C PRO A 403 -30.52 -16.83 -0.10
N VAL A 404 -31.79 -16.66 0.25
CA VAL A 404 -32.22 -15.64 1.21
C VAL A 404 -31.61 -15.97 2.56
N ASP A 405 -30.59 -15.24 2.99
CA ASP A 405 -30.05 -15.37 4.34
C ASP A 405 -30.85 -14.47 5.28
N THR A 406 -31.80 -15.07 5.99
CA THR A 406 -32.58 -14.41 7.05
C THR A 406 -31.82 -14.50 8.36
N ALA A 407 -30.77 -13.72 8.53
CA ALA A 407 -30.13 -13.56 9.83
C ALA A 407 -29.96 -12.07 10.15
N ALA A 408 -30.94 -11.51 10.85
CA ALA A 408 -30.72 -10.28 11.61
C ALA A 408 -29.79 -10.62 12.79
N PRO A 409 -28.70 -9.87 13.01
CA PRO A 409 -27.90 -10.06 14.21
C PRO A 409 -28.75 -9.76 15.44
N SER A 410 -28.80 -10.70 16.38
CA SER A 410 -29.38 -10.48 17.70
C SER A 410 -28.56 -9.43 18.44
N THR A 411 -29.11 -8.23 18.58
CA THR A 411 -28.56 -7.17 19.42
C THR A 411 -28.80 -7.55 20.88
N VAL A 412 -27.74 -8.02 21.54
CA VAL A 412 -27.73 -8.10 23.01
C VAL A 412 -27.47 -6.68 23.53
N THR A 413 -28.51 -6.04 24.07
CA THR A 413 -28.40 -4.74 24.75
C THR A 413 -27.87 -4.96 26.17
N TYR A 414 -26.64 -4.55 26.43
CA TYR A 414 -26.10 -4.43 27.78
C TYR A 414 -26.50 -3.07 28.36
N ALA A 415 -26.74 -3.01 29.68
CA ALA A 415 -27.18 -1.78 30.34
C ALA A 415 -26.07 -0.69 30.36
N ASP A 416 -26.50 0.58 30.37
CA ASP A 416 -25.73 1.85 30.44
C ASP A 416 -24.72 1.97 31.61
N THR A 417 -24.53 0.92 32.40
CA THR A 417 -23.68 0.92 33.60
C THR A 417 -22.51 -0.06 33.53
N THR A 418 -22.31 -0.75 32.40
CA THR A 418 -21.21 -1.71 32.25
C THR A 418 -19.91 -0.97 31.96
N VAL A 419 -19.01 -0.94 32.94
CA VAL A 419 -17.60 -0.56 32.75
C VAL A 419 -16.84 -1.80 32.31
N VAL A 420 -16.28 -1.77 31.11
CA VAL A 420 -15.50 -2.87 30.53
C VAL A 420 -14.04 -2.47 30.43
N ASP A 421 -13.15 -3.43 30.66
CA ASP A 421 -11.73 -3.22 30.42
C ASP A 421 -11.46 -2.99 28.92
N TYR A 422 -10.52 -2.10 28.59
CA TYR A 422 -10.17 -1.76 27.21
C TYR A 422 -9.81 -2.96 26.34
N THR A 423 -9.30 -4.05 26.92
CA THR A 423 -9.00 -5.31 26.19
C THR A 423 -10.26 -6.04 25.71
N MET A 424 -11.42 -5.76 26.29
CA MET A 424 -12.69 -6.37 25.92
C MET A 424 -13.51 -5.54 24.93
N ALA A 425 -13.08 -4.31 24.61
CA ALA A 425 -13.85 -3.35 23.81
C ALA A 425 -14.38 -3.94 22.48
N ALA A 426 -13.56 -4.74 21.78
CA ALA A 426 -13.94 -5.40 20.52
C ALA A 426 -15.23 -6.25 20.61
N ALA A 427 -15.48 -6.89 21.77
CA ALA A 427 -16.65 -7.74 21.97
C ALA A 427 -17.97 -6.95 22.04
N PHE A 428 -17.88 -5.63 22.24
CA PHE A 428 -19.00 -4.71 22.39
C PHE A 428 -19.19 -3.78 21.16
N ALA A 429 -18.59 -4.12 20.01
CA ALA A 429 -18.76 -3.35 18.78
C ALA A 429 -20.24 -3.17 18.41
N GLY A 430 -20.60 -1.94 18.02
CA GLY A 430 -21.97 -1.51 17.73
C GLY A 430 -22.80 -1.16 18.97
N GLN A 431 -22.26 -1.29 20.18
CA GLN A 431 -22.96 -1.01 21.44
C GLN A 431 -22.40 0.21 22.15
N SER A 432 -23.26 0.88 22.93
CA SER A 432 -22.87 1.94 23.84
C SER A 432 -22.44 1.35 25.18
N VAL A 433 -21.19 1.57 25.58
CA VAL A 433 -20.61 1.08 26.84
C VAL A 433 -19.62 2.09 27.42
N THR A 434 -19.20 1.91 28.67
CA THR A 434 -18.07 2.64 29.26
C THR A 434 -16.83 1.74 29.20
N VAL A 435 -15.77 2.19 28.53
CA VAL A 435 -14.49 1.48 28.46
C VAL A 435 -13.47 2.13 29.40
N GLU A 436 -12.75 1.33 30.19
CA GLU A 436 -11.74 1.79 31.13
C GLU A 436 -10.35 1.22 30.80
N GLY A 437 -9.32 2.03 31.01
CA GLY A 437 -7.93 1.58 30.98
C GLY A 437 -6.94 2.71 31.20
N SER A 438 -5.65 2.40 31.10
CA SER A 438 -4.57 3.38 31.17
C SER A 438 -4.06 3.75 29.79
N LEU A 439 -3.94 5.04 29.52
CA LEU A 439 -3.35 5.56 28.29
C LEU A 439 -1.87 5.18 28.23
N GLN A 440 -1.45 4.60 27.11
CA GLN A 440 -0.05 4.33 26.78
C GLN A 440 0.50 5.31 25.75
N ASP A 441 -0.38 5.96 24.99
CA ASP A 441 0.00 6.96 23.99
C ASP A 441 -1.05 8.07 23.90
N VAL A 442 -0.58 9.31 23.69
CA VAL A 442 -1.41 10.45 23.34
C VAL A 442 -0.71 11.19 22.21
N PHE A 443 -1.38 11.29 21.07
CA PHE A 443 -0.78 11.83 19.85
C PHE A 443 -1.80 12.67 19.08
N SER A 444 -1.33 13.68 18.35
CA SER A 444 -2.16 14.53 17.50
C SER A 444 -1.50 14.71 16.15
N ASN A 445 -2.23 14.45 15.07
CA ASN A 445 -1.78 14.73 13.70
C ASN A 445 -2.29 16.08 13.15
N GLY A 446 -2.86 16.93 13.99
CA GLY A 446 -3.45 18.21 13.57
C GLY A 446 -4.89 18.11 13.05
N LYS A 447 -5.38 16.90 12.75
CA LYS A 447 -6.79 16.63 12.37
C LYS A 447 -7.53 15.83 13.44
N VAL A 448 -6.83 15.03 14.22
CA VAL A 448 -7.39 14.13 15.24
C VAL A 448 -6.42 14.03 16.41
N VAL A 449 -6.96 14.00 17.63
CA VAL A 449 -6.24 13.56 18.83
C VAL A 449 -6.56 12.09 19.09
N TYR A 450 -5.53 11.29 19.24
CA TYR A 450 -5.55 9.86 19.52
C TYR A 450 -5.22 9.63 20.99
N LEU A 451 -6.09 8.94 21.72
CA LEU A 451 -5.79 8.41 23.06
C LEU A 451 -5.69 6.89 22.96
N GLY A 452 -4.46 6.38 22.96
CA GLY A 452 -4.15 4.97 22.75
C GLY A 452 -3.92 4.24 24.07
N PHE A 453 -4.50 3.04 24.20
CA PHE A 453 -4.30 2.15 25.35
C PHE A 453 -3.17 1.13 25.12
N ARG A 454 -2.52 1.19 23.94
CA ARG A 454 -1.29 0.46 23.58
C ARG A 454 -0.50 1.27 22.53
N LYS A 455 0.82 1.10 22.49
CA LYS A 455 1.71 1.71 21.48
C LYS A 455 2.59 0.65 20.81
N PRO A 456 2.49 0.42 19.49
CA PRO A 456 1.45 0.92 18.58
C PRO A 456 0.06 0.37 18.95
N HIS A 457 -1.01 1.03 18.52
CA HIS A 457 -2.39 0.68 18.92
C HIS A 457 -2.84 -0.70 18.38
N SER A 458 -2.63 -0.96 17.08
CA SER A 458 -2.79 -2.24 16.33
C SER A 458 -3.58 -3.37 17.01
N GLY A 459 -4.90 -3.25 17.05
CA GLY A 459 -5.87 -4.21 17.60
C GLY A 459 -6.29 -3.92 19.04
N ALA A 460 -5.91 -2.77 19.62
CA ALA A 460 -6.31 -2.35 20.96
C ALA A 460 -7.34 -1.24 20.88
N PHE A 461 -8.11 -1.06 21.96
CA PHE A 461 -9.03 0.05 22.04
C PHE A 461 -8.33 1.41 21.87
N LEU A 462 -8.98 2.27 21.09
CA LEU A 462 -8.49 3.59 20.72
C LEU A 462 -9.61 4.62 20.86
N VAL A 463 -9.26 5.83 21.30
CA VAL A 463 -10.20 6.97 21.30
C VAL A 463 -9.72 8.00 20.31
N ARG A 464 -10.63 8.49 19.46
CA ARG A 464 -10.37 9.54 18.47
C ARG A 464 -11.24 10.76 18.76
N ILE A 465 -10.58 11.91 18.91
CA ILE A 465 -11.23 13.21 19.08
C ILE A 465 -10.94 14.04 17.83
N MET A 466 -11.92 14.15 16.96
CA MET A 466 -11.79 14.85 15.67
C MET A 466 -11.63 16.35 15.88
N GLN A 467 -10.86 17.04 15.03
CA GLN A 467 -10.60 18.48 15.11
C GLN A 467 -11.86 19.35 15.30
N PRO A 468 -12.99 19.11 14.60
CA PRO A 468 -14.22 19.88 14.83
C PRO A 468 -14.73 19.82 16.28
N SER A 469 -14.45 18.73 17.00
CA SER A 469 -14.87 18.54 18.39
C SER A 469 -13.94 19.22 19.40
N TRP A 470 -12.75 19.69 19.01
CA TRP A 470 -11.78 20.28 19.94
C TRP A 470 -12.32 21.54 20.63
N ALA A 471 -13.19 22.30 19.95
CA ALA A 471 -13.81 23.50 20.51
C ALA A 471 -14.76 23.21 21.69
N ASN A 472 -15.19 21.95 21.86
CA ASN A 472 -16.05 21.53 22.98
C ASN A 472 -15.24 21.27 24.26
N PHE A 473 -13.91 21.28 24.19
CA PHE A 473 -13.02 21.08 25.32
C PHE A 473 -12.48 22.42 25.84
N ALA A 474 -12.18 22.47 27.14
CA ALA A 474 -11.64 23.69 27.76
C ALA A 474 -10.24 24.09 27.22
N GLN A 475 -9.48 23.12 26.74
CA GLN A 475 -8.20 23.27 26.07
C GLN A 475 -8.11 22.24 24.94
N ARG A 476 -7.08 22.33 24.10
CA ARG A 476 -6.85 21.32 23.06
C ARG A 476 -6.76 19.92 23.71
N PRO A 477 -7.46 18.89 23.19
CA PRO A 477 -7.51 17.58 23.87
C PRO A 477 -6.14 16.93 24.08
N ASP A 478 -5.19 17.13 23.16
CA ASP A 478 -3.81 16.65 23.27
C ASP A 478 -2.99 17.33 24.38
N THR A 479 -3.50 18.41 24.99
CA THR A 479 -2.91 19.03 26.19
C THR A 479 -3.63 18.63 27.48
N LEU A 480 -4.82 18.02 27.39
CA LEU A 480 -5.63 17.62 28.53
C LEU A 480 -5.29 16.20 29.02
N PHE A 481 -4.79 15.36 28.11
CA PHE A 481 -4.50 13.96 28.38
C PHE A 481 -3.00 13.65 28.23
N ALA A 482 -2.52 12.68 28.98
CA ALA A 482 -1.13 12.23 28.95
C ALA A 482 -1.02 10.71 29.17
N PRO A 483 0.01 10.05 28.62
CA PRO A 483 0.31 8.66 28.95
C PRO A 483 0.42 8.43 30.46
N GLY A 484 -0.03 7.27 30.93
CA GLY A 484 -0.12 6.88 32.34
C GLY A 484 -1.44 7.24 33.02
N GLN A 485 -2.25 8.16 32.46
CA GLN A 485 -3.57 8.47 33.01
C GLN A 485 -4.52 7.30 32.82
N ARG A 486 -5.26 6.95 33.88
CA ARG A 486 -6.37 6.01 33.81
C ARG A 486 -7.64 6.77 33.49
N ILE A 487 -8.37 6.38 32.46
CA ILE A 487 -9.58 7.05 32.01
C ILE A 487 -10.71 6.05 31.81
N GLN A 488 -11.94 6.53 31.95
CA GLN A 488 -13.16 5.90 31.45
C GLN A 488 -13.68 6.71 30.26
N VAL A 489 -14.07 6.03 29.19
CA VAL A 489 -14.66 6.66 28.00
C VAL A 489 -15.99 6.01 27.69
N THR A 490 -17.03 6.81 27.54
CA THR A 490 -18.40 6.34 27.28
C THR A 490 -18.83 6.73 25.88
N GLY A 491 -19.35 5.75 25.13
CA GLY A 491 -19.83 5.96 23.78
C GLY A 491 -20.10 4.65 23.06
N THR A 492 -20.43 4.76 21.78
CA THR A 492 -20.62 3.59 20.90
C THR A 492 -19.27 3.12 20.37
N ILE A 493 -19.00 1.81 20.48
CA ILE A 493 -17.79 1.21 19.91
C ILE A 493 -18.00 0.99 18.41
N GLY A 494 -17.13 1.57 17.60
CA GLY A 494 -16.97 1.31 16.17
C GLY A 494 -15.67 0.57 15.87
N TRP A 495 -15.25 0.62 14.60
CA TRP A 495 -13.98 0.10 14.13
C TRP A 495 -13.20 1.19 13.38
N TYR A 496 -11.88 1.16 13.50
CA TYR A 496 -10.98 1.97 12.70
C TYR A 496 -9.69 1.19 12.49
N GLN A 497 -9.35 0.86 11.23
CA GLN A 497 -8.12 0.14 10.88
C GLN A 497 -7.85 -1.14 11.70
N GLY A 498 -8.89 -1.91 12.01
CA GLY A 498 -8.84 -3.14 12.80
C GLY A 498 -8.93 -2.93 14.31
N ASP A 499 -8.95 -1.69 14.79
CA ASP A 499 -9.01 -1.35 16.21
C ASP A 499 -10.45 -1.02 16.64
N PRO A 500 -10.92 -1.53 17.80
CA PRO A 500 -12.15 -1.04 18.38
C PRO A 500 -11.97 0.43 18.78
N VAL A 501 -12.86 1.31 18.32
CA VAL A 501 -12.69 2.77 18.47
C VAL A 501 -13.92 3.42 19.09
N MET A 502 -13.71 4.47 19.88
CA MET A 502 -14.76 5.44 20.22
C MET A 502 -14.41 6.82 19.67
N TYR A 503 -15.38 7.43 19.00
CA TYR A 503 -15.31 8.84 18.61
C TYR A 503 -15.90 9.69 19.72
N VAL A 504 -15.08 10.56 20.27
CA VAL A 504 -15.49 11.47 21.35
C VAL A 504 -15.72 12.86 20.77
N THR A 505 -16.91 13.39 21.04
CA THR A 505 -17.36 14.72 20.61
C THR A 505 -17.33 15.76 21.72
N GLY A 506 -17.27 15.36 22.99
CA GLY A 506 -17.25 16.28 24.13
C GLY A 506 -16.61 15.70 25.39
N PRO A 507 -16.21 16.56 26.34
CA PRO A 507 -15.52 16.16 27.56
C PRO A 507 -16.36 15.27 28.49
N GLU A 508 -17.70 15.36 28.42
CA GLU A 508 -18.62 14.54 29.20
C GLU A 508 -18.49 13.04 28.94
N GLN A 509 -17.95 12.65 27.78
CA GLN A 509 -17.69 11.25 27.44
C GLN A 509 -16.43 10.70 28.11
N ILE A 510 -15.54 11.54 28.63
CA ILE A 510 -14.26 11.10 29.21
C ILE A 510 -14.19 11.49 30.70
N LYS A 511 -13.95 10.49 31.54
CA LYS A 511 -13.70 10.66 32.97
C LYS A 511 -12.29 10.22 33.31
N VAL A 512 -11.44 11.15 33.77
CA VAL A 512 -10.12 10.83 34.31
C VAL A 512 -10.28 10.25 35.72
N LEU A 513 -9.69 9.09 35.95
CA LEU A 513 -9.66 8.44 37.26
C LEU A 513 -8.37 8.85 37.99
N ASP A 514 -8.52 9.58 39.09
CA ASP A 514 -7.39 10.06 39.90
C ASP A 514 -6.63 8.86 40.50
N PRO A 515 -5.28 8.84 40.60
CA PRO A 515 -4.53 7.72 41.19
C PRO A 515 -4.78 7.49 42.69
N ARG A 516 -5.70 8.23 43.32
CA ARG A 516 -5.91 8.30 44.77
C ARG A 516 -7.37 8.05 45.16
N SER A 517 -7.93 6.92 44.73
CA SER A 517 -9.20 6.41 45.27
C SER A 517 -9.19 4.88 45.38
N GLY A 518 -8.18 4.37 46.08
CA GLY A 518 -8.14 3.01 46.58
C GLY A 518 -7.39 3.00 47.91
N SER A 519 -8.12 3.09 49.02
CA SER A 519 -7.64 2.83 50.38
C SER A 519 -8.20 1.49 50.84
#